data_AF-A0A3M6VUQ7-F1
#
_entry.id   AF-A0A3M6VUQ7-F1
#
_cell.length_a   1.000
_cell.length_b   1.000
_cell.length_c   1.000
_cell.angle_alpha   90.00
_cell.angle_beta   90.00
_cell.angle_gamma   90.00
#
_symmetry.space_group_name_H-M   'P 1'
#
loop_
_entity.id
_entity.type
_entity.pdbx_description
1 polymer ?
#
loop_
_entity_poly.entity_id
_entity_poly.type
_entity_poly.pdbx_seq_one_letter_code
_entity_poly.pdbx_strand_id
1 'polypeptide(L)'
;MVIPHMKAIATTLLRPHQAFHRPAQHLAFSNEATKAAAAVLRMGFKKAQQDEDDILKGKVEVDPASPMDVSEVMPPVEKKLVPPTMSSTQPLWLTQDHPVTDLSGFAPKIVVVGVGGAGGNAVNNMIARGLQGVEFLVCNTDAQHLRTTLTENRVQMAPELTGGLGCGANPEVGREAAEAAIDEILERVHGANMIFITAGMGGGTGTGAAPVIAQAALDAGVLTVAVVTKVFTAHNITNLMLRSLTNSPACPT
;
A
#
# COMPACT_ATOMS: atom_id res chain seq x y z
N MET A 1 -47.62 18.27 -64.14
CA MET A 1 -46.95 16.98 -63.89
C MET A 1 -45.74 17.29 -63.01
N VAL A 2 -45.93 17.22 -61.69
CA VAL A 2 -45.02 17.70 -60.65
C VAL A 2 -44.85 16.58 -59.65
N ILE A 3 -43.64 16.02 -59.52
CA ILE A 3 -43.23 15.20 -58.36
C ILE A 3 -41.70 15.37 -58.18
N PRO A 4 -41.23 15.97 -57.06
CA PRO A 4 -39.87 15.81 -56.57
C PRO A 4 -39.77 14.69 -55.52
N HIS A 5 -38.57 14.11 -55.43
CA HIS A 5 -38.19 12.98 -54.58
C HIS A 5 -38.60 13.10 -53.08
N MET A 6 -39.24 12.05 -52.57
CA MET A 6 -39.56 11.83 -51.16
C MET A 6 -38.34 11.42 -50.34
N LYS A 7 -38.12 12.11 -49.21
CA LYS A 7 -37.34 11.63 -48.07
C LYS A 7 -38.09 10.48 -47.38
N ALA A 8 -37.42 9.35 -47.17
CA ALA A 8 -37.95 8.25 -46.38
C ALA A 8 -37.73 8.55 -44.89
N ILE A 9 -38.84 8.73 -44.16
CA ILE A 9 -38.93 8.73 -42.70
C ILE A 9 -39.39 7.33 -42.31
N ALA A 10 -38.50 6.52 -41.74
CA ALA A 10 -38.84 5.23 -41.16
C ALA A 10 -39.01 5.38 -39.65
N THR A 11 -40.25 5.66 -39.26
CA THR A 11 -40.78 5.54 -37.90
C THR A 11 -41.06 4.07 -37.62
N THR A 12 -40.48 3.47 -36.56
CA THR A 12 -41.07 2.33 -35.82
C THR A 12 -40.33 2.11 -34.48
N LEU A 13 -41.06 2.39 -33.39
CA LEU A 13 -41.03 1.75 -32.06
C LEU A 13 -39.76 1.80 -31.19
N LEU A 14 -39.59 2.92 -30.48
CA LEU A 14 -38.97 2.91 -29.15
C LEU A 14 -40.07 2.85 -28.08
N ARG A 15 -40.14 1.73 -27.36
CA ARG A 15 -40.86 1.63 -26.09
C ARG A 15 -40.06 2.39 -25.01
N PRO A 16 -40.67 3.28 -24.21
CA PRO A 16 -40.01 3.75 -22.99
C PRO A 16 -40.05 2.61 -21.96
N HIS A 17 -38.91 1.97 -21.71
CA HIS A 17 -38.75 1.08 -20.57
C HIS A 17 -38.66 1.94 -19.30
N GLN A 18 -39.45 1.54 -18.31
CA GLN A 18 -39.76 2.28 -17.09
C GLN A 18 -38.51 2.75 -16.34
N ALA A 19 -38.49 4.04 -16.01
CA ALA A 19 -37.59 4.60 -15.02
C ALA A 19 -37.89 3.99 -13.64
N PHE A 20 -36.97 3.17 -13.15
CA PHE A 20 -36.95 2.74 -11.75
C PHE A 20 -36.59 3.94 -10.87
N HIS A 21 -37.60 4.67 -10.42
CA HIS A 21 -37.50 5.52 -9.24
C HIS A 21 -37.23 4.62 -8.03
N ARG A 22 -35.96 4.48 -7.63
CA ARG A 22 -35.64 4.12 -6.24
C ARG A 22 -35.82 5.38 -5.39
N PRO A 23 -36.66 5.38 -4.34
CA PRO A 23 -36.56 6.42 -3.33
C PRO A 23 -35.19 6.30 -2.65
N ALA A 24 -34.46 7.40 -2.59
CA ALA A 24 -33.27 7.53 -1.76
C ALA A 24 -33.71 7.27 -0.30
N GLN A 25 -33.47 6.06 0.19
CA GLN A 25 -33.54 5.78 1.62
C GLN A 25 -32.35 6.49 2.25
N HIS A 26 -32.64 7.69 2.75
CA HIS A 26 -31.80 8.41 3.68
C HIS A 26 -31.72 7.57 4.97
N LEU A 27 -30.80 6.61 5.01
CA LEU A 27 -30.41 5.93 6.24
C LEU A 27 -29.63 6.95 7.08
N ALA A 28 -30.37 7.66 7.94
CA ALA A 28 -29.79 8.37 9.07
C ALA A 28 -29.17 7.33 10.00
N PHE A 29 -27.92 6.94 9.73
CA PHE A 29 -27.09 6.19 10.66
C PHE A 29 -26.89 7.06 11.90
N SER A 30 -27.27 6.52 13.06
CA SER A 30 -27.21 7.21 14.34
C SER A 30 -25.78 7.67 14.65
N ASN A 31 -25.65 8.93 15.06
CA ASN A 31 -24.40 9.63 15.33
C ASN A 31 -23.68 9.16 16.61
N GLU A 32 -24.12 8.09 17.26
CA GLU A 32 -23.64 7.68 18.58
C GLU A 32 -22.54 6.63 18.51
N ALA A 33 -22.68 5.62 17.64
CA ALA A 33 -21.70 4.54 17.49
C ALA A 33 -20.36 5.05 16.89
N THR A 34 -20.44 5.95 15.92
CA THR A 34 -19.25 6.57 15.29
C THR A 34 -18.54 7.53 16.26
N LYS A 35 -19.29 8.23 17.13
CA LYS A 35 -18.73 9.07 18.20
C LYS A 35 -18.02 8.23 19.26
N ALA A 36 -18.59 7.09 19.65
CA ALA A 36 -17.97 6.19 20.61
C ALA A 36 -16.66 5.59 20.07
N ALA A 37 -16.65 5.13 18.81
CA ALA A 37 -15.43 4.61 18.18
C ALA A 37 -14.32 5.68 18.06
N ALA A 38 -14.68 6.91 17.67
CA ALA A 38 -13.73 8.02 17.61
C ALA A 38 -13.20 8.44 19.00
N ALA A 39 -14.02 8.33 20.06
CA ALA A 39 -13.61 8.62 21.43
C ALA A 39 -12.62 7.57 21.97
N VAL A 40 -12.86 6.28 21.71
CA VAL A 40 -11.96 5.18 22.12
C VAL A 40 -10.61 5.29 21.43
N LEU A 41 -10.58 5.61 20.13
CA LEU A 41 -9.33 5.84 19.39
C LEU A 41 -8.55 7.06 19.93
N ARG A 42 -9.24 8.14 20.30
CA ARG A 42 -8.60 9.32 20.92
C ARG A 42 -8.04 9.04 22.32
N MET A 43 -8.73 8.22 23.12
CA MET A 43 -8.24 7.82 24.44
C MET A 43 -7.02 6.88 24.33
N GLY A 44 -7.03 5.94 23.39
CA GLY A 44 -5.89 5.07 23.11
C GLY A 44 -4.65 5.85 22.66
N PHE A 45 -4.84 6.88 21.82
CA PHE A 45 -3.74 7.72 21.34
C PHE A 45 -3.12 8.59 22.45
N LYS A 46 -3.96 9.12 23.35
CA LYS A 46 -3.47 9.90 24.50
C LYS A 46 -2.66 9.06 25.49
N LYS A 47 -3.07 7.81 25.73
CA LYS A 47 -2.37 6.91 26.65
C LYS A 47 -0.98 6.52 26.12
N ALA A 48 -0.88 6.22 24.83
CA ALA A 48 0.40 5.89 24.18
C ALA A 48 1.40 7.07 24.21
N GLN A 49 0.92 8.31 24.03
CA GLN A 49 1.80 9.50 24.14
C GLN A 49 2.26 9.77 25.58
N GLN A 50 1.43 9.47 26.58
CA GLN A 50 1.77 9.68 27.98
C GLN A 50 2.81 8.67 28.47
N ASP A 51 2.70 7.42 28.03
CA ASP A 51 3.67 6.36 28.32
C ASP A 51 5.05 6.67 27.69
N GLU A 52 5.09 7.23 26.47
CA GLU A 52 6.35 7.69 25.84
C GLU A 52 6.96 8.91 26.56
N ASP A 53 6.13 9.87 26.97
CA ASP A 53 6.58 11.08 27.68
C ASP A 53 7.09 10.78 29.11
N ASP A 54 6.57 9.75 29.78
CA ASP A 54 7.00 9.34 31.12
C ASP A 54 8.32 8.54 31.09
N ILE A 55 8.58 7.80 30.00
CA ILE A 55 9.88 7.15 29.75
C ILE A 55 10.95 8.21 29.45
N LEU A 56 10.63 9.24 28.67
CA LEU A 56 11.55 10.34 28.34
C LEU A 56 11.86 11.26 29.53
N LYS A 57 11.01 11.29 30.57
CA LYS A 57 11.19 12.13 31.77
C LYS A 57 11.88 11.42 32.94
N GLY A 58 12.37 10.18 32.76
CA GLY A 58 13.27 9.53 33.71
C GLY A 58 12.70 9.34 35.12
N LYS A 59 11.40 9.10 35.26
CA LYS A 59 10.73 8.87 36.56
C LYS A 59 10.47 7.40 36.88
N VAL A 60 11.24 6.48 36.29
CA VAL A 60 11.30 5.10 36.76
C VAL A 60 12.64 4.91 37.44
N GLU A 61 12.59 4.88 38.77
CA GLU A 61 13.71 4.54 39.65
C GLU A 61 14.05 3.07 39.43
N VAL A 62 15.29 2.78 39.03
CA VAL A 62 15.81 1.42 38.85
C VAL A 62 16.85 1.22 39.94
N ASP A 63 16.54 0.41 40.95
CA ASP A 63 17.48 0.04 42.01
C ASP A 63 18.66 -0.78 41.45
N PRO A 64 19.92 -0.38 41.67
CA PRO A 64 21.08 -1.15 41.22
C PRO A 64 21.73 -1.95 42.37
N ALA A 65 22.27 -3.12 42.00
CA ALA A 65 23.19 -4.00 42.75
C ALA A 65 22.58 -5.18 43.53
N SER A 66 22.57 -6.34 42.89
CA SER A 66 22.97 -7.63 43.50
C SER A 66 23.59 -8.51 42.39
N PRO A 67 24.75 -9.17 42.64
CA PRO A 67 25.56 -9.78 41.59
C PRO A 67 25.00 -11.14 41.11
N MET A 68 25.40 -11.51 39.90
CA MET A 68 24.92 -12.68 39.15
C MET A 68 25.09 -14.02 39.88
N ASP A 69 24.06 -14.86 39.79
CA ASP A 69 24.19 -16.32 39.79
C ASP A 69 23.55 -16.85 38.50
N VAL A 70 24.35 -17.44 37.62
CA VAL A 70 23.93 -17.97 36.29
C VAL A 70 23.81 -19.49 36.29
N SER A 71 23.64 -20.11 37.46
CA SER A 71 23.35 -21.54 37.56
C SER A 71 21.99 -21.80 38.20
N GLU A 72 20.92 -21.64 37.41
CA GLU A 72 19.68 -22.44 37.42
C GLU A 72 18.58 -21.69 36.62
N VAL A 73 18.59 -21.84 35.29
CA VAL A 73 17.37 -21.60 34.51
C VAL A 73 16.79 -22.97 34.18
N MET A 74 15.75 -23.31 34.93
CA MET A 74 14.87 -24.45 34.77
C MET A 74 14.44 -24.63 33.31
N PRO A 75 14.20 -25.86 32.81
CA PRO A 75 13.56 -26.06 31.52
C PRO A 75 12.19 -25.36 31.51
N PRO A 76 11.69 -24.92 30.35
CA PRO A 76 10.45 -24.18 30.26
C PRO A 76 9.32 -25.03 30.85
N VAL A 77 8.75 -24.57 31.97
CA VAL A 77 7.51 -25.11 32.51
C VAL A 77 6.44 -24.74 31.50
N GLU A 78 6.13 -25.69 30.62
CA GLU A 78 4.96 -25.64 29.76
C GLU A 78 3.74 -25.55 30.69
N LYS A 79 3.27 -24.32 30.92
CA LYS A 79 1.98 -24.11 31.59
C LYS A 79 0.93 -24.69 30.65
N LYS A 80 0.59 -25.97 30.87
CA LYS A 80 -0.63 -26.57 30.35
C LYS A 80 -1.76 -25.68 30.80
N LEU A 81 -2.24 -24.85 29.88
CA LEU A 81 -3.54 -24.19 29.99
C LEU A 81 -4.54 -25.31 30.18
N VAL A 82 -5.02 -25.50 31.41
CA VAL A 82 -6.19 -26.32 31.65
C VAL A 82 -7.34 -25.53 31.04
N PRO A 83 -7.99 -26.03 29.98
CA PRO A 83 -9.12 -25.33 29.41
C PRO A 83 -10.20 -25.22 30.49
N PRO A 84 -10.90 -24.09 30.61
CA PRO A 84 -12.01 -23.99 31.54
C PRO A 84 -13.03 -25.06 31.18
N THR A 85 -13.41 -25.88 32.16
CA THR A 85 -14.52 -26.82 32.02
C THR A 85 -15.80 -26.01 31.88
N MET A 86 -16.12 -25.60 30.66
CA MET A 86 -17.33 -24.84 30.34
C MET A 86 -18.40 -25.77 29.80
N SER A 87 -19.56 -25.63 30.44
CA SER A 87 -20.86 -26.17 30.10
C SER A 87 -21.10 -26.27 28.60
N SER A 88 -21.61 -27.43 28.21
CA SER A 88 -22.05 -27.81 26.88
C SER A 88 -23.01 -26.78 26.26
N THR A 89 -22.52 -26.00 25.31
CA THR A 89 -23.13 -25.73 23.99
C THR A 89 -22.16 -24.80 23.25
N GLN A 90 -21.13 -25.39 22.65
CA GLN A 90 -20.28 -24.68 21.68
C GLN A 90 -21.13 -24.46 20.40
N PRO A 91 -21.06 -23.28 19.77
CA PRO A 91 -21.81 -23.04 18.54
C PRO A 91 -21.22 -23.88 17.40
N LEU A 92 -22.10 -24.43 16.55
CA LEU A 92 -21.78 -25.43 15.51
C LEU A 92 -20.67 -25.02 14.53
N TRP A 93 -20.38 -23.73 14.40
CA TRP A 93 -19.32 -23.22 13.51
C TRP A 93 -17.91 -23.43 14.06
N LEU A 94 -17.74 -23.73 15.36
CA LEU A 94 -16.43 -23.94 15.98
C LEU A 94 -15.93 -25.40 15.90
N THR A 95 -16.80 -26.34 15.53
CA THR A 95 -16.53 -27.78 15.37
C THR A 95 -16.56 -28.22 13.91
N GLN A 96 -16.67 -27.28 12.97
CA GLN A 96 -16.47 -27.61 11.56
C GLN A 96 -14.97 -27.74 11.32
N ASP A 97 -14.51 -28.98 11.20
CA ASP A 97 -13.24 -29.29 10.56
C ASP A 97 -13.27 -28.68 9.16
N HIS A 98 -12.75 -27.47 9.01
CA HIS A 98 -12.49 -26.91 7.70
C HIS A 98 -11.43 -27.82 7.07
N PRO A 99 -11.72 -28.46 5.91
CA PRO A 99 -10.69 -29.21 5.23
C PRO A 99 -9.56 -28.24 4.96
N VAL A 100 -8.42 -28.47 5.62
CA VAL A 100 -7.18 -27.73 5.40
C VAL A 100 -6.86 -28.00 3.94
N THR A 101 -7.26 -27.07 3.07
CA THR A 101 -7.06 -27.23 1.64
C THR A 101 -5.55 -27.27 1.47
N ASP A 102 -5.03 -28.37 0.94
CA ASP A 102 -3.61 -28.49 0.65
C ASP A 102 -3.28 -27.45 -0.44
N LEU A 103 -2.81 -26.28 -0.01
CA LEU A 103 -2.49 -25.12 -0.85
C LEU A 103 -1.17 -25.32 -1.62
N SER A 104 -0.51 -26.48 -1.50
CA SER A 104 0.80 -26.76 -2.08
C SER A 104 0.86 -26.67 -3.61
N GLY A 105 -0.29 -26.70 -4.30
CA GLY A 105 -0.38 -26.61 -5.76
C GLY A 105 -0.79 -25.25 -6.34
N PHE A 106 -1.17 -24.27 -5.51
CA PHE A 106 -1.69 -22.97 -5.96
C PHE A 106 -1.10 -21.84 -5.11
N ALA A 107 0.22 -21.69 -5.13
CA ALA A 107 0.85 -20.49 -4.59
C ALA A 107 0.47 -19.30 -5.50
N PRO A 108 -0.27 -18.28 -5.00
CA PRO A 108 -0.62 -17.14 -5.82
C PRO A 108 0.65 -16.39 -6.24
N LYS A 109 0.77 -16.05 -7.53
CA LYS A 109 1.88 -15.25 -8.04
C LYS A 109 1.67 -13.80 -7.62
N ILE A 110 2.52 -13.31 -6.72
CA ILE A 110 2.49 -11.93 -6.23
C ILE A 110 3.63 -11.15 -6.89
N VAL A 111 3.31 -10.02 -7.52
CA VAL A 111 4.28 -9.13 -8.15
C VAL A 111 4.28 -7.78 -7.43
N VAL A 112 5.47 -7.26 -7.12
CA VAL A 112 5.66 -5.94 -6.53
C VAL A 112 6.28 -5.02 -7.57
N VAL A 113 5.57 -3.97 -7.94
CA VAL A 113 5.96 -3.00 -8.97
C VAL A 113 6.38 -1.69 -8.31
N GLY A 114 7.67 -1.38 -8.35
CA GLY A 114 8.23 -0.11 -7.91
C GLY A 114 8.22 0.93 -9.02
N VAL A 115 7.49 2.02 -8.85
CA VAL A 115 7.35 3.08 -9.85
C VAL A 115 8.12 4.34 -9.42
N GLY A 116 9.00 4.80 -10.33
CA GLY A 116 9.84 5.97 -10.12
C GLY A 116 10.96 5.73 -9.08
N GLY A 117 11.70 6.78 -8.74
CA GLY A 117 12.88 6.65 -7.88
C GLY A 117 12.55 6.21 -6.44
N ALA A 118 11.46 6.71 -5.86
CA ALA A 118 11.04 6.29 -4.52
C ALA A 118 10.54 4.83 -4.50
N GLY A 119 9.78 4.41 -5.52
CA GLY A 119 9.32 3.03 -5.66
C GLY A 119 10.47 2.05 -5.88
N GLY A 120 11.43 2.41 -6.75
CA GLY A 120 12.65 1.63 -6.97
C GLY A 120 13.49 1.48 -5.70
N ASN A 121 13.67 2.56 -4.93
CA ASN A 121 14.34 2.50 -3.64
C ASN A 121 13.60 1.61 -2.63
N ALA A 122 12.27 1.66 -2.59
CA ALA A 122 11.46 0.78 -1.73
C ALA A 122 11.67 -0.69 -2.10
N VAL A 123 11.67 -1.02 -3.40
CA VAL A 123 11.94 -2.36 -3.91
C VAL A 123 13.34 -2.84 -3.54
N ASN A 124 14.37 -2.01 -3.71
CA ASN A 124 15.73 -2.35 -3.31
C ASN A 124 15.82 -2.69 -1.81
N ASN A 125 15.11 -1.93 -0.96
CA ASN A 125 15.05 -2.22 0.47
C ASN A 125 14.31 -3.52 0.79
N MET A 126 13.26 -3.86 0.05
CA MET A 126 12.55 -5.14 0.20
C MET A 126 13.44 -6.33 -0.18
N ILE A 127 14.22 -6.20 -1.26
CA ILE A 127 15.20 -7.20 -1.69
C ILE A 127 16.31 -7.36 -0.66
N ALA A 128 16.89 -6.24 -0.19
CA ALA A 128 17.96 -6.26 0.82
C ALA A 128 17.52 -6.88 2.16
N ARG A 129 16.23 -6.81 2.49
CA ARG A 129 15.63 -7.46 3.66
C ARG A 129 15.27 -8.93 3.44
N GLY A 130 15.45 -9.46 2.23
CA GLY A 130 15.21 -10.87 1.93
C GLY A 130 13.73 -11.26 1.86
N LEU A 131 12.84 -10.38 1.37
CA LEU A 131 11.44 -10.72 1.16
C LEU A 131 11.30 -11.81 0.07
N GLN A 132 10.75 -12.96 0.45
CA GLN A 132 10.59 -14.14 -0.42
C GLN A 132 9.15 -14.28 -0.92
N GLY A 133 8.96 -15.05 -2.00
CA GLY A 133 7.62 -15.37 -2.53
C GLY A 133 6.97 -14.24 -3.34
N VAL A 134 7.75 -13.21 -3.71
CA VAL A 134 7.29 -12.10 -4.55
C VAL A 134 8.27 -11.88 -5.71
N GLU A 135 7.73 -11.51 -6.86
CA GLU A 135 8.52 -11.07 -8.01
C GLU A 135 8.62 -9.54 -8.00
N PHE A 136 9.82 -8.99 -8.17
CA PHE A 136 10.04 -7.55 -8.13
C PHE A 136 10.20 -6.98 -9.54
N LEU A 137 9.39 -5.99 -9.88
CA LEU A 137 9.51 -5.20 -11.11
C LEU A 137 9.79 -3.75 -10.76
N VAL A 138 10.75 -3.10 -11.42
CA VAL A 138 11.00 -1.66 -11.25
C VAL A 138 10.83 -0.92 -12.56
N CYS A 139 9.96 0.09 -12.55
CA CYS A 139 9.65 0.93 -13.70
C CYS A 139 10.07 2.37 -13.42
N ASN A 140 10.97 2.91 -14.25
CA ASN A 140 11.40 4.30 -14.10
C ASN A 140 11.72 4.92 -15.47
N THR A 141 11.65 6.24 -15.58
CA THR A 141 12.10 6.99 -16.76
C THR A 141 13.59 7.34 -16.70
N ASP A 142 14.16 7.37 -15.49
CA ASP A 142 15.58 7.62 -15.26
C ASP A 142 16.40 6.32 -15.39
N ALA A 143 17.26 6.28 -16.42
CA ALA A 143 18.14 5.15 -16.70
C ALA A 143 19.23 4.96 -15.65
N GLN A 144 19.67 6.03 -14.98
CA GLN A 144 20.70 5.95 -13.94
C GLN A 144 20.14 5.21 -12.72
N HIS A 145 18.91 5.52 -12.33
CA HIS A 145 18.24 4.84 -11.23
C HIS A 145 18.00 3.34 -11.53
N LEU A 146 17.67 2.99 -12.76
CA LEU A 146 17.48 1.58 -13.16
C LEU A 146 18.78 0.77 -13.12
N ARG A 147 19.94 1.42 -13.24
CA ARG A 147 21.25 0.76 -13.12
C ARG A 147 21.61 0.42 -11.68
N THR A 148 21.11 1.17 -10.70
CA THR A 148 21.38 0.94 -9.27
C THR A 148 20.39 -0.02 -8.63
N THR A 149 19.39 -0.49 -9.38
CA THR A 149 18.35 -1.39 -8.88
C THR A 149 18.89 -2.82 -8.75
N LEU A 150 18.48 -3.53 -7.69
CA LEU A 150 18.93 -4.90 -7.39
C LEU A 150 18.11 -5.99 -8.10
N THR A 151 16.95 -5.68 -8.67
CA THR A 151 16.14 -6.64 -9.42
C THR A 151 16.62 -6.80 -10.87
N GLU A 152 16.49 -8.00 -11.41
CA GLU A 152 16.74 -8.31 -12.82
C GLU A 152 15.62 -7.78 -13.72
N ASN A 153 14.41 -7.69 -13.18
CA ASN A 153 13.21 -7.23 -13.88
C ASN A 153 13.06 -5.71 -13.75
N ARG A 154 13.49 -5.01 -14.79
CA ARG A 154 13.44 -3.55 -14.88
C ARG A 154 12.94 -3.07 -16.24
N VAL A 155 12.14 -2.01 -16.23
CA VAL A 155 11.55 -1.40 -17.42
C VAL A 155 11.92 0.09 -17.44
N GLN A 156 12.53 0.52 -18.54
CA GLN A 156 12.79 1.93 -18.78
C GLN A 156 11.62 2.53 -19.57
N MET A 157 10.84 3.37 -18.91
CA MET A 157 9.68 4.02 -19.52
C MET A 157 10.13 5.17 -20.42
N ALA A 158 9.61 5.21 -21.65
CA ALA A 158 9.84 6.24 -22.66
C ALA A 158 11.30 6.77 -22.75
N PRO A 159 12.25 5.93 -23.18
CA PRO A 159 13.63 6.35 -23.42
C PRO A 159 13.73 7.44 -24.48
N GLU A 160 12.83 7.44 -25.48
CA GLU A 160 12.80 8.43 -26.57
C GLU A 160 12.29 9.81 -26.10
N LEU A 161 11.32 9.83 -25.17
CA LEU A 161 10.72 11.08 -24.65
C LEU A 161 11.64 11.81 -23.67
N THR A 162 12.32 11.04 -22.80
CA THR A 162 13.07 11.59 -21.65
C THR A 162 14.58 11.58 -21.86
N GLY A 163 15.07 10.92 -22.91
CA GLY A 163 16.51 10.69 -23.11
C GLY A 163 17.16 9.89 -21.97
N GLY A 164 16.36 9.21 -21.13
CA GLY A 164 16.84 8.48 -19.95
C GLY A 164 17.24 9.36 -18.77
N LEU A 165 16.90 10.65 -18.77
CA LEU A 165 17.19 11.60 -17.68
C LEU A 165 16.05 11.73 -16.65
N GLY A 166 14.88 11.17 -16.95
CA GLY A 166 13.69 11.26 -16.11
C GLY A 166 12.73 12.39 -16.48
N CYS A 167 11.65 12.55 -15.70
CA CYS A 167 10.53 13.46 -16.02
C CYS A 167 10.68 14.90 -15.49
N GLY A 168 11.81 15.25 -14.84
CA GLY A 168 12.03 16.60 -14.31
C GLY A 168 10.94 17.10 -13.33
N ALA A 169 10.38 16.20 -12.52
CA ALA A 169 9.25 16.44 -11.62
C ALA A 169 7.91 16.80 -12.30
N ASN A 170 7.79 16.67 -13.63
CA ASN A 170 6.53 16.85 -14.33
C ASN A 170 5.70 15.53 -14.36
N PRO A 171 4.50 15.49 -13.76
CA PRO A 171 3.67 14.29 -13.76
C PRO A 171 3.08 13.95 -15.14
N GLU A 172 2.80 14.93 -16.00
CA GLU A 172 2.24 14.66 -17.34
C GLU A 172 3.23 13.87 -18.20
N VAL A 173 4.52 14.22 -18.15
CA VAL A 173 5.57 13.46 -18.84
C VAL A 173 5.70 12.05 -18.26
N GLY A 174 5.47 11.87 -16.96
CA GLY A 174 5.45 10.55 -16.33
C GLY A 174 4.25 9.70 -16.77
N ARG A 175 3.10 10.33 -17.00
CA ARG A 175 1.88 9.68 -17.49
C ARG A 175 2.06 9.20 -18.94
N GLU A 176 2.49 10.09 -19.83
CA GLU A 176 2.80 9.76 -21.23
C GLU A 176 3.86 8.66 -21.33
N ALA A 177 4.88 8.72 -20.46
CA ALA A 177 5.91 7.70 -20.44
C ALA A 177 5.40 6.31 -20.04
N ALA A 178 4.44 6.24 -19.12
CA ALA A 178 3.82 4.99 -18.71
C ALA A 178 2.86 4.45 -19.77
N GLU A 179 2.08 5.32 -20.42
CA GLU A 179 1.20 4.96 -21.52
C GLU A 179 1.99 4.31 -22.67
N ALA A 180 3.16 4.84 -23.00
CA ALA A 180 4.04 4.26 -24.03
C ALA A 180 4.65 2.89 -23.66
N ALA A 181 4.77 2.59 -22.37
CA ALA A 181 5.42 1.39 -21.85
C ALA A 181 4.42 0.37 -21.25
N ILE A 182 3.11 0.59 -21.39
CA ILE A 182 2.07 -0.25 -20.78
C ILE A 182 2.19 -1.70 -21.25
N ASP A 183 2.43 -1.93 -22.54
CA ASP A 183 2.46 -3.27 -23.12
C ASP A 183 3.61 -4.10 -22.54
N GLU A 184 4.79 -3.49 -22.39
CA GLU A 184 5.95 -4.12 -21.78
C GLU A 184 5.70 -4.42 -20.29
N ILE A 185 5.08 -3.50 -19.56
CA ILE A 185 4.76 -3.70 -18.14
C ILE A 185 3.75 -4.84 -17.96
N LEU A 186 2.71 -4.89 -18.79
CA LEU A 186 1.70 -5.96 -18.74
C LEU A 186 2.28 -7.32 -19.09
N GLU A 187 3.20 -7.40 -20.05
CA GLU A 187 3.91 -8.64 -20.40
C GLU A 187 4.70 -9.19 -19.19
N ARG A 188 5.41 -8.30 -18.47
CA ARG A 188 6.17 -8.68 -17.27
C ARG A 188 5.28 -9.14 -16.11
N VAL A 189 4.09 -8.56 -16.02
CA VAL A 189 3.13 -8.82 -14.94
C VAL A 189 2.17 -9.96 -15.30
N HIS A 190 2.26 -10.51 -16.50
CA HIS A 190 1.40 -11.58 -16.97
C HIS A 190 1.44 -12.81 -16.03
N GLY A 191 0.25 -13.34 -15.73
CA GLY A 191 0.06 -14.46 -14.80
C GLY A 191 0.12 -14.08 -13.31
N ALA A 192 0.28 -12.80 -12.95
CA ALA A 192 0.16 -12.36 -11.57
C ALA A 192 -1.30 -12.45 -11.09
N ASN A 193 -1.51 -13.02 -9.91
CA ASN A 193 -2.81 -12.98 -9.24
C ASN A 193 -3.00 -11.68 -8.48
N MET A 194 -1.89 -11.12 -7.97
CA MET A 194 -1.89 -9.91 -7.17
C MET A 194 -0.69 -9.03 -7.50
N ILE A 195 -0.93 -7.73 -7.56
CA ILE A 195 0.09 -6.71 -7.82
C ILE A 195 0.09 -5.69 -6.68
N PHE A 196 1.29 -5.42 -6.15
CA PHE A 196 1.54 -4.32 -5.23
C PHE A 196 2.28 -3.20 -5.95
N ILE A 197 1.63 -2.07 -6.17
CA ILE A 197 2.25 -0.90 -6.77
C ILE A 197 2.79 -0.01 -5.65
N THR A 198 4.10 0.24 -5.65
CA THR A 198 4.72 1.17 -4.71
C THR A 198 5.29 2.38 -5.43
N ALA A 199 4.89 3.58 -5.00
CA ALA A 199 5.32 4.82 -5.62
C ALA A 199 5.41 5.97 -4.61
N GLY A 200 6.32 6.90 -4.87
CA GLY A 200 6.37 8.17 -4.15
C GLY A 200 5.53 9.23 -4.87
N MET A 201 4.55 9.79 -4.17
CA MET A 201 3.83 10.97 -4.67
C MET A 201 4.75 12.19 -4.67
N GLY A 202 4.39 13.23 -5.43
CA GLY A 202 5.07 14.53 -5.45
C GLY A 202 6.29 14.63 -6.39
N GLY A 203 6.76 13.52 -6.96
CA GLY A 203 7.68 13.54 -8.10
C GLY A 203 6.95 13.53 -9.45
N GLY A 204 7.69 13.45 -10.56
CA GLY A 204 7.10 13.34 -11.90
C GLY A 204 6.68 11.92 -12.23
N THR A 205 7.65 11.01 -12.34
CA THR A 205 7.43 9.62 -12.74
C THR A 205 6.45 8.88 -11.83
N GLY A 206 6.70 8.87 -10.51
CA GLY A 206 5.84 8.15 -9.56
C GLY A 206 4.41 8.67 -9.51
N THR A 207 4.20 9.98 -9.69
CA THR A 207 2.86 10.57 -9.62
C THR A 207 2.08 10.40 -10.92
N GLY A 208 2.74 10.50 -12.08
CA GLY A 208 2.12 10.33 -13.38
C GLY A 208 1.93 8.87 -13.80
N ALA A 209 2.95 8.02 -13.56
CA ALA A 209 2.97 6.65 -14.06
C ALA A 209 2.18 5.66 -13.17
N ALA A 210 2.21 5.83 -11.85
CA ALA A 210 1.53 4.91 -10.93
C ALA A 210 0.02 4.74 -11.20
N PRO A 211 -0.78 5.81 -11.40
CA PRO A 211 -2.21 5.65 -11.68
C PRO A 211 -2.48 4.96 -13.03
N VAL A 212 -1.64 5.21 -14.05
CA VAL A 212 -1.75 4.56 -15.37
C VAL A 212 -1.51 3.06 -15.26
N ILE A 213 -0.44 2.66 -14.58
CA ILE A 213 -0.09 1.25 -14.36
C ILE A 213 -1.17 0.56 -13.51
N ALA A 214 -1.70 1.24 -12.49
CA ALA A 214 -2.78 0.71 -11.66
C ALA A 214 -4.06 0.47 -12.47
N GLN A 215 -4.42 1.40 -13.35
CA GLN A 215 -5.58 1.25 -14.22
C GLN A 215 -5.40 0.07 -15.18
N ALA A 216 -4.23 -0.03 -15.83
CA ALA A 216 -3.93 -1.14 -16.74
C ALA A 216 -3.98 -2.51 -16.03
N ALA A 217 -3.48 -2.59 -14.79
CA ALA A 217 -3.54 -3.81 -13.98
C ALA A 217 -4.98 -4.19 -13.56
N LEU A 218 -5.81 -3.20 -13.25
CA LEU A 218 -7.23 -3.41 -12.96
C LEU A 218 -8.00 -3.90 -14.20
N ASP A 219 -7.72 -3.31 -15.36
CA ASP A 219 -8.34 -3.69 -16.63
C ASP A 219 -7.93 -5.11 -17.07
N ALA A 220 -6.71 -5.54 -16.69
CA ALA A 220 -6.23 -6.91 -16.88
C ALA A 220 -6.84 -7.93 -15.89
N GLY A 221 -7.67 -7.49 -14.94
CA GLY A 221 -8.34 -8.36 -13.98
C GLY A 221 -7.46 -8.84 -12.81
N VAL A 222 -6.37 -8.13 -12.52
CA VAL A 222 -5.43 -8.50 -11.44
C VAL A 222 -5.77 -7.76 -10.14
N LEU A 223 -5.69 -8.45 -8.99
CA LEU A 223 -5.91 -7.83 -7.68
C LEU A 223 -4.81 -6.80 -7.43
N THR A 224 -5.16 -5.52 -7.50
CA THR A 224 -4.19 -4.41 -7.47
C THR A 224 -4.28 -3.65 -6.15
N VAL A 225 -3.16 -3.53 -5.45
CA VAL A 225 -3.02 -2.75 -4.22
C VAL A 225 -1.94 -1.70 -4.42
N ALA A 226 -2.27 -0.42 -4.22
CA ALA A 226 -1.31 0.66 -4.33
C ALA A 226 -0.89 1.17 -2.94
N VAL A 227 0.41 1.16 -2.66
CA VAL A 227 1.04 1.70 -1.45
C VAL A 227 1.86 2.91 -1.85
N VAL A 228 1.30 4.10 -1.59
CA VAL A 228 1.93 5.36 -1.98
C VAL A 228 2.33 6.20 -0.78
N THR A 229 3.51 6.81 -0.84
CA THR A 229 3.97 7.73 0.21
C THR A 229 3.61 9.16 -0.16
N LYS A 230 2.94 9.88 0.74
CA LYS A 230 2.69 11.31 0.61
C LYS A 230 3.95 12.10 0.95
N VAL A 231 4.26 13.13 0.16
CA VAL A 231 5.38 14.04 0.47
C VAL A 231 5.16 14.80 1.78
N PHE A 232 6.25 15.06 2.49
CA PHE A 232 6.25 15.92 3.66
C PHE A 232 5.96 17.37 3.24
N THR A 233 4.98 18.01 3.87
CA THR A 233 4.70 19.43 3.68
C THR A 233 5.86 20.25 4.24
N ALA A 234 6.33 21.25 3.48
CA ALA A 234 7.49 22.09 3.80
C ALA A 234 7.49 22.70 5.22
N HIS A 235 6.32 22.92 5.82
CA HIS A 235 6.18 23.43 7.19
C HIS A 235 6.79 22.51 8.27
N ASN A 236 6.96 21.21 7.98
CA ASN A 236 7.60 20.26 8.89
C ASN A 236 9.10 20.08 8.64
N ILE A 237 9.63 20.51 7.49
CA ILE A 237 11.06 20.38 7.18
C ILE A 237 11.86 21.34 8.05
N THR A 238 11.34 22.55 8.28
CA THR A 238 11.92 23.55 9.17
C THR A 238 12.01 23.04 10.61
N ASN A 239 10.97 22.40 11.15
CA ASN A 239 11.01 21.82 12.50
C ASN A 239 11.91 20.57 12.60
N LEU A 240 12.00 19.74 11.56
CA LEU A 240 12.86 18.54 11.58
C LEU A 240 14.35 18.90 11.48
N MET A 241 14.71 19.87 10.63
CA MET A 241 16.08 20.39 10.50
C MET A 241 16.50 21.22 11.71
N LEU A 242 15.63 22.09 12.24
CA LEU A 242 15.94 22.90 13.42
C LEU A 242 16.17 22.02 14.66
N ARG A 243 15.44 20.91 14.81
CA ARG A 243 15.60 20.00 15.96
C ARG A 243 16.87 19.15 15.87
N SER A 244 17.39 18.90 14.67
CA SER A 244 18.70 18.25 14.47
C SER A 244 19.87 19.19 14.77
N LEU A 245 19.70 20.50 14.59
CA LEU A 245 20.75 21.50 14.84
C LEU A 245 20.81 21.95 16.31
N THR A 246 19.73 21.80 17.08
CA THR A 246 19.68 22.22 18.49
C THR A 246 20.04 21.12 19.49
N ASN A 247 20.28 19.88 19.05
CA ASN A 247 20.54 18.73 19.92
C ASN A 247 21.93 18.07 19.74
N SER A 248 22.90 18.79 19.15
CA SER A 248 24.29 18.31 19.15
C SER A 248 24.99 18.76 20.45
N PRO A 249 25.36 17.86 21.37
CA PRO A 249 26.20 18.23 22.49
C PRO A 249 27.57 18.63 21.94
N ALA A 250 27.99 19.86 22.26
CA ALA A 250 29.30 20.38 21.92
C ALA A 250 30.39 19.36 22.27
N CYS A 251 31.22 19.03 21.28
CA CYS A 251 32.42 18.21 21.46
C CYS A 251 33.34 18.91 22.47
N PRO A 252 33.66 18.30 23.64
CA PRO A 252 34.62 18.91 24.55
C PRO A 252 36.03 18.82 23.94
N THR A 253 36.75 19.94 24.01
CA THR A 253 38.17 20.07 23.62
C THR A 253 39.08 19.66 24.76
#